data_AF-A0A6L7LDR2-F1
#
_entry.id   AF-A0A6L7LDR2-F1
#
_cell.length_a   1.000
_cell.length_b   1.000
_cell.length_c   1.000
_cell.angle_alpha   90.00
_cell.angle_beta   90.00
_cell.angle_gamma   90.00
#
_symmetry.space_group_name_H-M   'P 1'
#
loop_
_entity.id
_entity.type
_entity.pdbx_description
1 polymer ?
#
loop_
_entity_poly.entity_id
_entity_poly.type
_entity_poly.pdbx_seq_one_letter_code
_entity_poly.pdbx_strand_id
1 'polypeptide(L)'
;KYGDRDVLGAGTSWIEYGEYENAAEPDHEWPWEVPTDKAEAARLLDLAGFPDPDGPGGQPRFEIKMNKYRCETGDVCLEQADAVAADWEAVGVRVELLTEEYGGVVVPRMRDRTQAYPVVKNCSVETANYPFDWPPPPSDSTFSRPAWGCAFESKFLDYMYININGERDKQAREDLHLDMVDYYYYWQLYAGMVQPPRGVAANPETVVSWNSRSTAAGFWGRPQHIVPVK
;
A
#
# COMPACT_ATOMS: atom_id res chain seq x y z
N LYS A 1 -11.32 -17.00 -4.16
CA LYS A 1 -12.34 -17.49 -5.14
C LYS A 1 -11.88 -17.17 -6.58
N TYR A 2 -10.61 -17.46 -6.90
CA TYR A 2 -9.95 -17.16 -8.18
C TYR A 2 -9.54 -18.43 -8.94
N GLY A 3 -10.30 -19.51 -8.76
CA GLY A 3 -9.99 -20.85 -9.27
C GLY A 3 -10.29 -21.06 -10.76
N ASP A 4 -10.20 -20.03 -11.61
CA ASP A 4 -10.38 -20.22 -13.05
C ASP A 4 -9.13 -20.88 -13.65
N ARG A 5 -9.24 -22.19 -13.84
CA ARG A 5 -8.30 -23.05 -14.56
C ARG A 5 -7.99 -22.54 -15.98
N ASP A 6 -8.86 -21.69 -16.52
CA ASP A 6 -8.72 -21.09 -17.85
C ASP A 6 -7.50 -20.16 -17.96
N VAL A 7 -7.05 -19.55 -16.85
CA VAL A 7 -5.89 -18.64 -16.85
C VAL A 7 -4.57 -19.37 -16.55
N LEU A 8 -4.62 -20.44 -15.74
CA LEU A 8 -3.43 -21.14 -15.24
C LEU A 8 -3.03 -22.38 -16.05
N GLY A 9 -3.88 -22.83 -16.96
CA GLY A 9 -3.71 -24.07 -17.72
C GLY A 9 -4.14 -25.32 -16.94
N ALA A 10 -4.33 -26.43 -17.67
CA ALA A 10 -4.77 -27.70 -17.09
C ALA A 10 -3.73 -28.24 -16.08
N GLY A 11 -4.18 -28.63 -14.88
CA GLY A 11 -3.33 -29.19 -13.83
C GLY A 11 -2.67 -28.17 -12.90
N THR A 12 -2.84 -26.87 -13.14
CA THR A 12 -2.32 -25.80 -12.28
C THR A 12 -3.42 -25.25 -11.38
N SER A 13 -3.09 -24.98 -10.11
CA SER A 13 -3.99 -24.32 -9.15
C SER A 13 -3.23 -23.22 -8.39
N TRP A 14 -3.98 -22.32 -7.76
CA TRP A 14 -3.42 -21.40 -6.79
C TRP A 14 -3.15 -22.11 -5.47
N ILE A 15 -1.96 -21.90 -4.92
CA ILE A 15 -1.68 -22.07 -3.50
C ILE A 15 -1.75 -20.65 -2.91
N GLU A 16 -2.93 -20.30 -2.38
CA GLU A 16 -3.19 -19.00 -1.76
C GLU A 16 -2.69 -19.02 -0.30
N TYR A 17 -2.07 -17.91 0.12
CA TYR A 17 -1.77 -17.61 1.50
C TYR A 17 -2.58 -16.40 1.95
N GLY A 18 -3.10 -16.46 3.17
CA GLY A 18 -3.73 -15.33 3.82
C GLY A 18 -2.77 -14.16 4.03
N GLU A 19 -3.33 -12.97 4.23
CA GLU A 19 -2.60 -11.71 4.36
C GLU A 19 -1.48 -11.74 5.42
N TYR A 20 -1.73 -12.46 6.52
CA TYR A 20 -0.84 -12.54 7.69
C TYR A 20 -0.19 -13.90 7.90
N GLU A 21 -0.55 -14.92 7.11
CA GLU A 21 0.00 -16.28 7.28
C GLU A 21 1.53 -16.31 7.12
N ASN A 22 2.09 -15.32 6.41
CA ASN A 22 3.51 -15.15 6.15
C ASN A 22 4.02 -13.74 6.50
N ALA A 23 3.33 -13.03 7.39
CA ALA A 23 3.80 -11.75 7.89
C ALA A 23 5.18 -11.91 8.54
N ALA A 24 5.96 -10.82 8.60
CA ALA A 24 7.20 -10.85 9.34
C ALA A 24 6.93 -11.07 10.84
N GLU A 25 5.90 -10.42 11.36
CA GLU A 25 5.50 -10.49 12.77
C GLU A 25 4.07 -11.02 12.88
N PRO A 26 3.84 -12.33 12.69
CA PRO A 26 2.49 -12.92 12.58
C PRO A 26 1.71 -12.88 13.90
N ASP A 27 2.41 -12.82 15.04
CA ASP A 27 1.81 -12.78 16.38
C ASP A 27 1.67 -11.34 16.93
N HIS A 28 2.09 -10.32 16.16
CA HIS A 28 1.97 -8.94 16.59
C HIS A 28 0.57 -8.40 16.33
N GLU A 29 -0.08 -7.90 17.37
CA GLU A 29 -1.34 -7.18 17.25
C GLU A 29 -1.07 -5.74 16.79
N TRP A 30 -1.51 -5.40 15.59
CA TRP A 30 -1.34 -4.06 15.01
C TRP A 30 -2.43 -3.12 15.58
N PRO A 31 -2.10 -2.10 16.38
CA PRO A 31 -3.09 -1.25 17.04
C PRO A 31 -3.70 -0.18 16.10
N TRP A 32 -3.22 -0.11 14.86
CA TRP A 32 -3.56 0.96 13.91
C TRP A 32 -4.70 0.54 13.00
N GLU A 33 -5.90 1.04 13.27
CA GLU A 33 -7.07 0.86 12.41
C GLU A 33 -7.83 2.19 12.29
N VAL A 34 -8.04 2.64 11.05
CA VAL A 34 -8.95 3.75 10.75
C VAL A 34 -10.24 3.15 10.19
N PRO A 35 -11.33 3.10 10.97
CA PRO A 35 -12.59 2.56 10.47
C PRO A 35 -13.21 3.50 9.42
N THR A 36 -13.99 2.94 8.51
CA THR A 36 -14.80 3.75 7.59
C THR A 36 -15.95 4.43 8.34
N ASP A 37 -15.84 5.74 8.57
CA ASP A 37 -16.90 6.56 9.18
C ASP A 37 -17.14 7.84 8.36
N LYS A 38 -18.23 7.84 7.59
CA LYS A 38 -18.60 8.99 6.73
C LYS A 38 -19.10 10.20 7.52
N ALA A 39 -19.68 9.97 8.69
CA ALA A 39 -20.18 11.07 9.53
C ALA A 39 -19.01 11.80 10.18
N GLU A 40 -18.03 11.05 10.70
CA GLU A 40 -16.80 11.64 11.24
C GLU A 40 -15.97 12.32 10.15
N ALA A 41 -15.85 11.72 8.96
CA ALA A 41 -15.20 12.36 7.83
C ALA A 41 -15.84 13.71 7.47
N ALA A 42 -17.18 13.77 7.40
CA ALA A 42 -17.90 15.02 7.16
C ALA A 42 -17.65 16.07 8.26
N ARG A 43 -17.66 15.65 9.54
CA ARG A 43 -17.37 16.53 10.68
C ARG A 43 -15.94 17.09 10.62
N LEU A 44 -14.96 16.28 10.21
CA LEU A 44 -13.57 16.70 10.05
C LEU A 44 -13.42 17.70 8.89
N LEU A 45 -14.14 17.51 7.79
CA LEU A 45 -14.20 18.47 6.69
C LEU A 45 -14.78 19.82 7.13
N ASP A 46 -15.85 19.81 7.94
CA ASP A 46 -16.41 21.04 8.52
C ASP A 46 -15.38 21.75 9.41
N LEU A 47 -14.71 21.00 10.29
CA LEU A 47 -13.68 21.54 11.19
C LEU A 47 -12.48 22.13 10.43
N ALA A 48 -12.13 21.53 9.29
CA ALA A 48 -11.07 22.00 8.41
C ALA A 48 -11.46 23.25 7.59
N GLY A 49 -12.70 23.75 7.72
CA GLY A 49 -13.18 24.93 7.02
C GLY A 49 -13.75 24.65 5.62
N PHE A 50 -14.10 23.39 5.33
CA PHE A 50 -14.78 22.97 4.10
C PHE A 50 -16.20 22.50 4.41
N PRO A 51 -17.09 23.37 4.94
CA PRO A 51 -18.45 22.98 5.28
C PRO A 51 -19.24 22.55 4.05
N ASP A 52 -20.24 21.71 4.26
CA ASP A 52 -21.20 21.38 3.21
C ASP A 52 -21.96 22.66 2.81
N PRO A 53 -21.84 23.16 1.57
CA PRO A 53 -22.44 24.43 1.20
C PRO A 53 -23.98 24.37 1.22
N ASP A 54 -24.58 23.21 0.91
CA ASP A 54 -26.03 23.08 0.71
C ASP A 54 -26.64 21.82 1.37
N GLY A 55 -25.85 21.02 2.08
CA GLY A 55 -26.24 19.73 2.63
C GLY A 55 -26.01 18.57 1.66
N PRO A 56 -26.29 17.32 2.09
CA PRO A 56 -25.93 16.12 1.34
C PRO A 56 -26.45 16.14 -0.11
N GLY A 57 -25.54 16.08 -1.09
CA GLY A 57 -25.86 16.04 -2.52
C GLY A 57 -25.96 17.42 -3.21
N GLY A 58 -25.57 18.50 -2.53
CA GLY A 58 -25.46 19.85 -3.08
C GLY A 58 -24.18 20.13 -3.89
N GLN A 59 -23.74 21.39 -3.96
CA GLN A 59 -22.45 21.74 -4.55
C GLN A 59 -21.29 21.05 -3.79
N PRO A 60 -20.17 20.70 -4.46
CA PRO A 60 -19.06 20.09 -3.77
C PRO A 60 -18.41 21.07 -2.79
N ARG A 61 -17.95 20.54 -1.64
CA ARG A 61 -17.15 21.27 -0.63
C ARG A 61 -15.86 21.80 -1.25
N PHE A 62 -15.20 20.95 -2.03
CA PHE A 62 -14.07 21.30 -2.90
C PHE A 62 -13.90 20.23 -3.99
N GLU A 63 -13.08 20.56 -4.98
CA GLU A 63 -12.69 19.64 -6.05
C GLU A 63 -11.22 19.24 -5.89
N ILE A 64 -10.91 17.96 -6.12
CA ILE A 64 -9.54 17.45 -6.11
C ILE A 64 -9.31 16.53 -7.30
N LYS A 65 -8.09 16.52 -7.83
CA LYS A 65 -7.68 15.54 -8.84
C LYS A 65 -7.13 14.31 -8.15
N MET A 66 -7.36 13.12 -8.70
CA MET A 66 -6.74 11.90 -8.21
C MET A 66 -6.15 11.12 -9.38
N ASN A 67 -4.89 10.74 -9.26
CA ASN A 67 -4.23 9.92 -10.26
C ASN A 67 -4.60 8.45 -10.09
N LYS A 68 -4.84 7.77 -11.21
CA LYS A 68 -4.88 6.31 -11.27
C LYS A 68 -4.11 5.79 -12.47
N TYR A 69 -3.53 4.61 -12.33
CA TYR A 69 -2.89 3.86 -13.41
C TYR A 69 -3.12 2.37 -13.19
N ARG A 70 -2.88 1.54 -14.22
CA ARG A 70 -2.91 0.08 -14.05
C ARG A 70 -1.69 -0.34 -13.21
N CYS A 71 -1.89 -0.53 -11.91
CA CYS A 71 -0.86 -1.05 -11.03
C CYS A 71 -0.70 -2.58 -11.19
N GLU A 72 0.05 -3.24 -10.30
CA GLU A 72 0.30 -4.70 -10.37
C GLU A 72 -0.98 -5.56 -10.43
N THR A 73 -2.09 -5.07 -9.86
CA THR A 73 -3.40 -5.75 -9.90
C THR A 73 -4.19 -5.48 -11.18
N GLY A 74 -3.60 -4.78 -12.15
CA GLY A 74 -4.22 -4.50 -13.45
C GLY A 74 -5.45 -3.60 -13.33
N ASP A 75 -6.55 -4.02 -13.93
CA ASP A 75 -7.80 -3.25 -14.01
C ASP A 75 -8.48 -3.09 -12.65
N VAL A 76 -8.24 -4.00 -11.71
CA VAL A 76 -8.73 -3.89 -10.32
C VAL A 76 -8.26 -2.60 -9.66
N CYS A 77 -7.03 -2.15 -9.99
CA CYS A 77 -6.49 -0.89 -9.48
C CYS A 77 -7.31 0.32 -9.92
N LEU A 78 -7.85 0.27 -11.14
CA LEU A 78 -8.67 1.35 -11.69
C LEU A 78 -10.04 1.40 -11.02
N GLU A 79 -10.63 0.22 -10.76
CA GLU A 79 -11.91 0.08 -10.06
C GLU A 79 -11.82 0.54 -8.60
N GLN A 80 -10.70 0.25 -7.93
CA GLN A 80 -10.42 0.76 -6.57
C GLN A 80 -10.41 2.29 -6.52
N ALA A 81 -9.76 2.93 -7.51
CA ALA A 81 -9.76 4.37 -7.60
C ALA A 81 -11.16 4.95 -7.83
N ASP A 82 -12.00 4.26 -8.62
CA ASP A 82 -13.38 4.65 -8.84
C ASP A 82 -14.20 4.54 -7.54
N ALA A 83 -14.00 3.49 -6.76
CA ALA A 83 -14.66 3.32 -5.46
C ALA A 83 -14.25 4.39 -4.44
N VAL A 84 -12.95 4.69 -4.33
CA VAL A 84 -12.45 5.77 -3.44
C VAL A 84 -13.03 7.12 -3.85
N ALA A 85 -13.05 7.42 -5.15
CA ALA A 85 -13.64 8.65 -5.67
C ALA A 85 -15.14 8.75 -5.30
N ALA A 86 -15.90 7.67 -5.46
CA ALA A 86 -17.32 7.64 -5.11
C ALA A 86 -17.55 7.85 -3.60
N ASP A 87 -16.70 7.28 -2.74
CA ASP A 87 -16.82 7.48 -1.28
C ASP A 87 -16.47 8.91 -0.87
N TRP A 88 -15.49 9.54 -1.53
CA TRP A 88 -15.18 10.96 -1.32
C TRP A 88 -16.30 11.88 -1.80
N GLU A 89 -16.91 11.57 -2.95
CA GLU A 89 -18.06 12.30 -3.46
C GLU A 89 -19.27 12.20 -2.53
N ALA A 90 -19.48 11.05 -1.88
CA ALA A 90 -20.55 10.86 -0.91
C ALA A 90 -20.44 11.77 0.33
N VAL A 91 -19.25 12.30 0.63
CA VAL A 91 -19.02 13.31 1.68
C VAL A 91 -18.83 14.73 1.12
N GLY A 92 -19.08 14.93 -0.17
CA GLY A 92 -19.06 16.24 -0.83
C GLY A 92 -17.70 16.65 -1.41
N VAL A 93 -16.75 15.74 -1.56
CA VAL A 93 -15.46 16.00 -2.22
C VAL A 93 -15.53 15.52 -3.66
N ARG A 94 -15.57 16.44 -4.62
CA ARG A 94 -15.63 16.07 -6.04
C ARG A 94 -14.26 15.62 -6.54
N VAL A 95 -14.21 14.49 -7.24
CA VAL A 95 -12.96 13.90 -7.69
C VAL A 95 -12.87 13.88 -9.22
N GLU A 96 -11.84 14.53 -9.76
CA GLU A 96 -11.44 14.37 -11.16
C GLU A 96 -10.40 13.25 -11.27
N LEU A 97 -10.81 12.10 -11.82
CA LEU A 97 -9.91 10.98 -12.02
C LEU A 97 -9.02 11.17 -13.26
N LEU A 98 -7.72 11.14 -13.04
CA LEU A 98 -6.69 11.22 -14.06
C LEU A 98 -6.11 9.83 -14.32
N THR A 99 -6.56 9.18 -15.39
CA THR A 99 -5.98 7.91 -15.84
C THR A 99 -4.78 8.21 -16.73
N GLU A 100 -3.58 8.03 -16.20
CA GLU A 100 -2.34 8.43 -16.87
C GLU A 100 -1.36 7.26 -17.01
N GLU A 101 -0.46 7.35 -17.99
CA GLU A 101 0.50 6.29 -18.28
C GLU A 101 1.62 6.29 -17.23
N TYR A 102 1.92 5.09 -16.69
CA TYR A 102 2.76 4.95 -15.50
C TYR A 102 4.21 5.39 -15.74
N GLY A 103 4.89 4.87 -16.76
CA GLY A 103 6.32 5.05 -16.96
C GLY A 103 6.71 6.43 -17.50
N GLY A 104 5.87 7.03 -18.33
CA GLY A 104 6.10 8.28 -19.02
C GLY A 104 5.49 9.50 -18.35
N VAL A 105 4.50 9.33 -17.47
CA VAL A 105 3.85 10.46 -16.78
C VAL A 105 3.94 10.35 -15.26
N VAL A 106 3.51 9.22 -14.69
CA VAL A 106 3.45 9.06 -13.22
C VAL A 106 4.84 8.98 -12.60
N VAL A 107 5.71 8.11 -13.11
CA VAL A 107 7.07 7.90 -12.59
C VAL A 107 7.91 9.18 -12.64
N PRO A 108 7.97 9.95 -13.76
CA PRO A 108 8.70 11.22 -13.78
C PRO A 108 8.19 12.22 -12.76
N ARG A 109 6.86 12.39 -12.60
CA ARG A 109 6.32 13.32 -11.60
C ARG A 109 6.63 12.93 -10.17
N MET A 110 6.57 11.63 -9.85
CA MET A 110 6.96 11.13 -8.53
C MET A 110 8.45 11.34 -8.29
N ARG A 111 9.29 10.96 -9.25
CA ARG A 111 10.75 11.13 -9.18
C ARG A 111 11.13 12.60 -8.96
N ASP A 112 10.48 13.50 -9.70
CA ASP A 112 10.79 14.92 -9.71
C ASP A 112 10.03 15.69 -8.62
N ARG A 113 9.22 15.01 -7.78
CA ARG A 113 8.41 15.57 -6.69
C ARG A 113 7.46 16.67 -7.12
N THR A 114 6.91 16.54 -8.33
CA THR A 114 5.93 17.47 -8.90
C THR A 114 4.51 16.93 -8.82
N GLN A 115 4.32 15.74 -8.22
CA GLN A 115 2.99 15.17 -8.02
C GLN A 115 2.26 15.90 -6.89
N ALA A 116 1.28 16.72 -7.26
CA ALA A 116 0.53 17.57 -6.34
C ALA A 116 -0.78 16.93 -5.84
N TYR A 117 -1.18 15.80 -6.41
CA TYR A 117 -2.46 15.15 -6.12
C TYR A 117 -2.30 13.72 -5.59
N PRO A 118 -3.29 13.21 -4.83
CA PRO A 118 -3.36 11.83 -4.40
C PRO A 118 -3.23 10.85 -5.58
N VAL A 119 -2.64 9.68 -5.30
CA VAL A 119 -2.43 8.62 -6.28
C VAL A 119 -2.91 7.30 -5.70
N VAL A 120 -3.79 6.63 -6.43
CA VAL A 120 -4.11 5.22 -6.18
C VAL A 120 -3.02 4.38 -6.82
N LYS A 121 -2.31 3.62 -5.99
CA LYS A 121 -1.10 2.89 -6.38
C LYS A 121 -0.83 1.69 -5.49
N ASN A 122 0.05 0.83 -5.98
CA ASN A 122 0.69 -0.24 -5.23
C ASN A 122 2.04 0.25 -4.68
N CYS A 123 2.04 0.86 -3.50
CA CYS A 123 3.29 1.18 -2.78
C CYS A 123 3.36 0.32 -1.52
N SER A 124 4.10 -0.79 -1.60
CA SER A 124 4.24 -1.77 -0.52
C SER A 124 5.47 -1.51 0.34
N VAL A 125 5.66 -0.26 0.75
CA VAL A 125 6.91 0.15 1.40
C VAL A 125 6.92 -0.04 2.91
N GLU A 126 5.74 -0.01 3.54
CA GLU A 126 5.54 -0.18 4.99
C GLU A 126 4.63 -1.40 5.29
N THR A 127 4.74 -2.46 4.50
CA THR A 127 3.87 -3.63 4.74
C THR A 127 4.36 -4.43 5.95
N ALA A 128 3.45 -5.14 6.63
CA ALA A 128 3.72 -6.08 7.74
C ALA A 128 4.68 -7.25 7.42
N ASN A 129 5.36 -7.18 6.28
CA ASN A 129 6.32 -8.13 5.76
C ASN A 129 7.76 -7.73 6.02
N TYR A 130 8.00 -6.51 6.50
CA TYR A 130 9.29 -6.13 7.03
C TYR A 130 9.38 -6.53 8.49
N PRO A 131 10.39 -7.32 8.87
CA PRO A 131 10.72 -7.49 10.28
C PRO A 131 11.00 -6.14 10.90
N PHE A 132 10.59 -5.93 12.15
CA PHE A 132 10.82 -4.66 12.84
C PHE A 132 12.31 -4.32 12.94
N ASP A 133 13.17 -5.33 13.06
CA ASP A 133 14.60 -5.16 13.17
C ASP A 133 15.33 -4.97 11.82
N TRP A 134 14.61 -5.00 10.70
CA TRP A 134 15.16 -4.74 9.38
C TRP A 134 15.03 -3.26 9.01
N PRO A 135 16.01 -2.72 8.27
CA PRO A 135 15.89 -1.37 7.76
C PRO A 135 14.71 -1.27 6.77
N PRO A 136 13.79 -0.32 6.96
CA PRO A 136 12.72 -0.09 6.01
C PRO A 136 13.31 0.44 4.69
N PRO A 137 12.59 0.30 3.56
CA PRO A 137 13.01 0.93 2.32
C PRO A 137 13.09 2.46 2.50
N PRO A 138 13.94 3.18 1.74
CA PRO A 138 14.09 4.63 1.83
C PRO A 138 12.88 5.42 1.28
N SER A 139 11.68 4.96 1.55
CA SER A 139 10.43 5.51 1.02
C SER A 139 10.12 6.85 1.67
N ASP A 140 9.49 7.71 0.89
CA ASP A 140 9.13 9.08 1.27
C ASP A 140 10.26 9.90 1.91
N SER A 141 11.48 9.56 1.50
CA SER A 141 12.73 10.13 1.96
C SER A 141 13.53 10.65 0.76
N THR A 142 14.46 11.56 1.02
CA THR A 142 15.43 12.04 0.04
C THR A 142 16.32 10.91 -0.50
N PHE A 143 16.50 9.83 0.26
CA PHE A 143 17.32 8.68 -0.13
C PHE A 143 16.69 7.84 -1.25
N SER A 144 15.41 8.03 -1.56
CA SER A 144 14.80 7.45 -2.76
C SER A 144 15.22 8.15 -4.06
N ARG A 145 15.95 9.29 -4.02
CA ARG A 145 16.42 9.99 -5.23
C ARG A 145 17.68 9.33 -5.87
N PRO A 146 17.87 9.47 -7.20
CA PRO A 146 16.93 9.93 -8.22
C PRO A 146 15.98 8.81 -8.69
N ALA A 147 15.89 7.73 -7.91
CA ALA A 147 15.13 6.55 -8.22
C ALA A 147 13.65 6.72 -7.82
N TRP A 148 12.95 5.60 -7.75
CA TRP A 148 11.54 5.55 -7.41
C TRP A 148 11.30 5.76 -5.91
N GLY A 149 10.34 6.62 -5.57
CA GLY A 149 9.86 6.87 -4.21
C GLY A 149 8.36 7.19 -4.22
N CYS A 150 7.67 6.80 -3.15
CA CYS A 150 6.22 6.78 -3.08
C CYS A 150 5.55 8.15 -2.75
N ALA A 151 6.03 9.20 -3.41
CA ALA A 151 5.41 10.52 -3.63
C ALA A 151 6.00 11.71 -2.87
N PHE A 152 6.04 11.73 -1.54
CA PHE A 152 6.38 12.94 -0.78
C PHE A 152 7.74 12.79 -0.05
N GLU A 153 8.28 13.87 0.49
CA GLU A 153 9.54 13.84 1.25
C GLU A 153 9.29 14.33 2.67
N SER A 154 9.63 13.50 3.64
CA SER A 154 9.60 13.87 5.06
C SER A 154 10.99 13.84 5.66
N LYS A 155 11.38 14.96 6.28
CA LYS A 155 12.62 15.03 7.07
C LYS A 155 12.64 14.06 8.24
N PHE A 156 11.46 13.73 8.77
CA PHE A 156 11.35 12.73 9.83
C PHE A 156 11.71 11.36 9.28
N LEU A 157 11.18 10.98 8.12
CA LEU A 157 11.49 9.70 7.49
C LEU A 157 12.95 9.60 7.02
N ASP A 158 13.56 10.72 6.60
CA ASP A 158 15.02 10.80 6.38
C ASP A 158 15.81 10.45 7.65
N TYR A 159 15.42 11.04 8.79
CA TYR A 159 16.04 10.79 10.08
C TYR A 159 15.85 9.34 10.50
N MET A 160 14.62 8.80 10.42
CA MET A 160 14.35 7.41 10.80
C MET A 160 15.15 6.43 9.94
N TYR A 161 15.20 6.64 8.62
CA TYR A 161 15.98 5.80 7.71
C TYR A 161 17.46 5.72 8.11
N ILE A 162 18.11 6.86 8.39
CA ILE A 162 19.53 6.89 8.79
C ILE A 162 19.73 6.19 10.15
N ASN A 163 18.89 6.47 11.13
CA ASN A 163 19.08 5.95 12.49
C ASN A 163 18.79 4.45 12.57
N ILE A 164 17.72 3.97 11.95
CA ILE A 164 17.42 2.52 11.92
C ILE A 164 18.54 1.74 11.22
N ASN A 165 19.05 2.24 10.08
CA ASN A 165 20.16 1.59 9.37
C ASN A 165 21.49 1.65 10.14
N GLY A 166 21.69 2.68 10.96
CA GLY A 166 22.90 2.88 11.76
C GLY A 166 22.89 2.15 13.10
N GLU A 167 21.73 1.80 13.62
CA GLU A 167 21.56 1.20 14.94
C GLU A 167 21.90 -0.29 14.93
N ARG A 168 22.73 -0.72 15.89
CA ARG A 168 23.21 -2.09 16.00
C ARG A 168 22.39 -2.90 17.00
N ASP A 169 21.87 -2.26 18.03
CA ASP A 169 20.99 -2.91 18.99
C ASP A 169 19.66 -3.29 18.33
N LYS A 170 19.21 -4.53 18.57
CA LYS A 170 17.99 -5.04 17.95
C LYS A 170 16.76 -4.32 18.48
N GLN A 171 16.64 -4.20 19.80
CA GLN A 171 15.45 -3.61 20.43
C GLN A 171 15.32 -2.14 20.04
N ALA A 172 16.42 -1.38 20.08
CA ALA A 172 16.41 0.02 19.68
C ALA A 172 16.01 0.21 18.21
N ARG A 173 16.39 -0.70 17.30
CA ARG A 173 15.90 -0.66 15.90
C ARG A 173 14.40 -0.89 15.81
N GLU A 174 13.89 -1.87 16.55
CA GLU A 174 12.46 -2.20 16.55
C GLU A 174 11.64 -1.03 17.09
N ASP A 175 12.08 -0.40 18.17
CA ASP A 175 11.41 0.77 18.76
C ASP A 175 11.38 1.95 17.76
N LEU A 176 12.51 2.24 17.12
CA LEU A 176 12.57 3.26 16.05
C LEU A 176 11.66 2.90 14.87
N HIS A 177 11.57 1.63 14.48
CA HIS A 177 10.68 1.21 13.41
C HIS A 177 9.21 1.50 13.78
N LEU A 178 8.80 1.15 15.01
CA LEU A 178 7.42 1.40 15.46
C LEU A 178 7.12 2.91 15.56
N ASP A 179 8.07 3.74 16.01
CA ASP A 179 7.94 5.20 15.98
C ASP A 179 7.73 5.73 14.55
N MET A 180 8.38 5.11 13.56
CA MET A 180 8.20 5.45 12.15
C MET A 180 6.81 5.07 11.65
N VAL A 181 6.30 3.88 12.01
CA VAL A 181 4.94 3.43 11.66
C VAL A 181 3.89 4.35 12.28
N ASP A 182 4.07 4.72 13.55
CA ASP A 182 3.22 5.70 14.25
C ASP A 182 3.16 7.04 13.51
N TYR A 183 4.29 7.51 12.97
CA TYR A 183 4.33 8.74 12.17
C TYR A 183 3.52 8.61 10.87
N TYR A 184 3.66 7.51 10.13
CA TYR A 184 2.85 7.26 8.94
C TYR A 184 1.36 7.24 9.24
N TYR A 185 0.98 6.60 10.34
CA TYR A 185 -0.39 6.52 10.79
C TYR A 185 -0.92 7.88 11.23
N TYR A 186 -0.21 8.60 12.11
CA TYR A 186 -0.67 9.88 12.63
C TYR A 186 -0.91 10.91 11.52
N TRP A 187 -0.01 10.97 10.53
CA TRP A 187 -0.11 11.91 9.42
C TRP A 187 -0.95 11.40 8.24
N GLN A 188 -1.44 10.16 8.30
CA GLN A 188 -2.21 9.52 7.24
C GLN A 188 -1.57 9.69 5.87
N LEU A 189 -0.25 9.49 5.81
CA LEU A 189 0.56 9.62 4.60
C LEU A 189 0.18 8.60 3.53
N TYR A 190 -0.34 7.46 3.99
CA TYR A 190 -0.98 6.43 3.19
C TYR A 190 -2.32 6.08 3.80
N ALA A 191 -3.35 6.01 2.96
CA ALA A 191 -4.61 5.36 3.29
C ALA A 191 -4.60 3.96 2.67
N GLY A 192 -4.47 2.93 3.51
CA GLY A 192 -4.58 1.54 3.07
C GLY A 192 -5.96 1.26 2.50
N MET A 193 -6.04 0.60 1.35
CA MET A 193 -7.32 0.21 0.73
C MET A 193 -7.56 -1.29 0.86
N VAL A 194 -6.63 -2.10 0.36
CA VAL A 194 -6.67 -3.56 0.45
C VAL A 194 -5.27 -4.11 0.26
N GLN A 195 -4.93 -5.15 1.01
CA GLN A 195 -3.80 -5.99 0.70
C GLN A 195 -4.31 -7.18 -0.13
N PRO A 196 -3.93 -7.31 -1.41
CA PRO A 196 -4.36 -8.46 -2.21
C PRO A 196 -3.82 -9.76 -1.59
N PRO A 197 -4.64 -10.84 -1.56
CA PRO A 197 -4.16 -12.14 -1.11
C PRO A 197 -2.98 -12.56 -1.96
N ARG A 198 -1.98 -13.15 -1.33
CA ARG A 198 -0.70 -13.49 -1.98
C ARG A 198 -0.63 -14.99 -2.17
N GLY A 199 -0.13 -15.43 -3.32
CA GLY A 199 -0.06 -16.85 -3.62
C GLY A 199 0.88 -17.15 -4.76
N VAL A 200 1.20 -18.43 -4.90
CA VAL A 200 1.99 -18.95 -6.01
C VAL A 200 1.13 -19.93 -6.82
N ALA A 201 1.20 -19.81 -8.14
CA ALA A 201 0.60 -20.80 -9.02
C ALA A 201 1.54 -22.00 -9.12
N ALA A 202 1.04 -23.18 -8.75
CA ALA A 202 1.80 -24.42 -8.80
C ALA A 202 0.89 -25.61 -9.17
N ASN A 203 1.49 -26.71 -9.63
CA ASN A 203 0.76 -27.96 -9.78
C ASN A 203 0.65 -28.64 -8.40
N PRO A 204 -0.55 -28.77 -7.82
CA PRO A 204 -0.72 -29.40 -6.51
C PRO A 204 -0.38 -30.90 -6.50
N GLU A 205 -0.29 -31.55 -7.66
CA GLU A 205 0.16 -32.95 -7.77
C GLU A 205 1.67 -33.10 -7.58
N THR A 206 2.45 -32.02 -7.74
CA THR A 206 3.91 -32.05 -7.62
C THR A 206 4.46 -31.17 -6.51
N VAL A 207 3.69 -30.20 -6.03
CA VAL A 207 4.07 -29.25 -4.97
C VAL A 207 3.08 -29.30 -3.82
N VAL A 208 3.54 -29.72 -2.64
CA VAL A 208 2.78 -29.73 -1.39
C VAL A 208 2.63 -28.32 -0.83
N SER A 209 3.74 -27.57 -0.81
CA SER A 209 3.75 -26.18 -0.35
C SER A 209 4.89 -25.43 -1.01
N TRP A 210 4.72 -24.13 -1.20
CA TRP A 210 5.79 -23.25 -1.66
C TRP A 210 5.69 -21.94 -0.88
N ASN A 211 6.00 -22.05 0.41
CA ASN A 211 5.88 -20.96 1.36
C ASN A 211 7.24 -20.28 1.56
N SER A 212 7.31 -18.99 1.27
CA SER A 212 8.48 -18.17 1.55
C SER A 212 8.08 -16.94 2.34
N ARG A 213 8.86 -16.56 3.35
CA ARG A 213 8.69 -15.23 3.96
C ARG A 213 8.74 -14.17 2.85
N SER A 214 7.74 -13.30 2.83
CA SER A 214 7.73 -12.15 1.94
C SER A 214 9.01 -11.33 2.15
N THR A 215 9.52 -10.72 1.09
CA THR A 215 10.69 -9.82 1.18
C THR A 215 10.40 -8.50 0.51
N ALA A 216 11.23 -7.49 0.83
CA ALA A 216 11.18 -6.11 0.34
C ALA A 216 10.85 -5.91 -1.16
N ALA A 217 11.18 -6.89 -1.99
CA ALA A 217 11.01 -6.83 -3.44
C ALA A 217 9.96 -7.81 -3.98
N GLY A 218 9.04 -8.28 -3.12
CA GLY A 218 7.88 -9.09 -3.54
C GLY A 218 8.23 -10.45 -4.15
N PHE A 219 9.46 -10.95 -3.97
CA PHE A 219 9.88 -12.22 -4.56
C PHE A 219 9.29 -13.42 -3.82
N TRP A 220 8.04 -13.70 -4.14
CA TRP A 220 7.46 -15.03 -4.04
C TRP A 220 8.05 -15.87 -5.16
N GLY A 221 8.30 -17.14 -4.87
CA GLY A 221 8.87 -18.03 -5.87
C GLY A 221 10.34 -18.38 -5.64
N ARG A 222 10.81 -18.34 -4.39
CA ARG A 222 12.11 -18.90 -3.99
C ARG A 222 12.07 -20.43 -4.20
N PRO A 223 12.65 -20.99 -5.27
CA PRO A 223 12.44 -22.40 -5.59
C PRO A 223 13.01 -23.33 -4.51
N GLN A 224 13.96 -22.83 -3.71
CA GLN A 224 14.51 -23.53 -2.55
C GLN A 224 13.49 -23.84 -1.44
N HIS A 225 12.32 -23.20 -1.45
CA HIS A 225 11.25 -23.43 -0.46
C HIS A 225 10.11 -24.30 -1.01
N ILE A 226 10.27 -24.85 -2.22
CA ILE A 226 9.32 -25.81 -2.76
C ILE A 226 9.44 -27.10 -1.95
N VAL A 227 8.32 -27.52 -1.35
CA VAL A 227 8.17 -28.85 -0.77
C VAL A 227 7.47 -29.72 -1.81
N PRO A 228 8.17 -30.67 -2.44
CA PRO A 228 7.56 -31.54 -3.44
C PRO A 228 6.65 -32.58 -2.79
N VAL A 229 5.70 -33.10 -3.57
CA VAL A 229 5.00 -34.34 -3.23
C VAL A 229 6.04 -35.49 -3.22
N LYS A 230 6.01 -36.33 -2.18
CA LYS A 230 6.92 -37.49 -2.07
C LYS A 230 6.57 -38.59 -3.06
#